data_AF-A0A2N6FYM4-F1
#
_entry.id   AF-A0A2N6FYM4-F1
#
_cell.length_a   1.000
_cell.length_b   1.000
_cell.length_c   1.000
_cell.angle_alpha   90.00
_cell.angle_beta   90.00
_cell.angle_gamma   90.00
#
_symmetry.space_group_name_H-M   'P 1'
#
loop_
_entity.id
_entity.type
_entity.pdbx_description
1 polymer ?
#
loop_
_entity_poly.entity_id
_entity_poly.type
_entity_poly.pdbx_seq_one_letter_code
_entity_poly.pdbx_strand_id
1 'polypeptide(L)'
;MARKAKVIKFEEPIIVGGKEIKEVSMRVPKGKDLKAVSHIVDTHERDMTMVSNLCDLNATMNDFDEMDGKELQQLKKELIVFLT
;
A
#
# COMPACT_ATOMS: atom_id res chain seq x y z
N MET A 1 -21.16 -3.68 8.00
CA MET A 1 -20.84 -2.25 7.78
C MET A 1 -20.03 -2.13 6.50
N ALA A 2 -20.32 -1.16 5.62
CA ALA A 2 -19.55 -0.97 4.41
C ALA A 2 -18.16 -0.41 4.75
N ARG A 3 -17.08 -1.13 4.39
CA ARG A 3 -15.71 -0.61 4.46
C ARG A 3 -15.63 0.62 3.53
N LYS A 4 -14.95 1.69 3.97
CA LYS A 4 -14.73 2.93 3.20
C LYS A 4 -13.23 3.09 2.92
N ALA A 5 -12.89 3.89 1.90
CA ALA A 5 -11.51 4.28 1.66
C ALA A 5 -10.93 4.96 2.91
N LYS A 6 -9.64 4.73 3.18
CA LYS A 6 -8.96 5.23 4.37
C LYS A 6 -7.81 6.13 3.96
N VAL A 7 -7.78 7.32 4.54
CA VAL A 7 -6.67 8.26 4.36
C VAL A 7 -5.60 7.93 5.40
N ILE A 8 -4.38 7.72 4.93
CA ILE A 8 -3.19 7.45 5.72
C ILE A 8 -2.31 8.67 5.59
N LYS A 9 -2.00 9.31 6.72
CA LYS A 9 -1.10 10.46 6.80
C LYS A 9 0.23 9.97 7.36
N PHE A 10 1.31 10.46 6.78
CA PHE A 10 2.66 10.18 7.24
C PHE A 10 3.18 11.37 8.06
N GLU A 11 3.95 11.08 9.10
CA GLU A 11 4.61 12.12 9.90
C GLU A 11 5.70 12.81 9.08
N GLU A 12 6.48 12.02 8.35
CA GLU A 12 7.45 12.46 7.35
C GLU A 12 6.97 12.07 5.95
N PRO A 13 7.24 12.88 4.91
CA PRO A 13 6.87 12.53 3.55
C PRO A 13 7.64 11.29 3.09
N ILE A 14 6.94 10.31 2.53
CA ILE A 14 7.58 9.19 1.82
C ILE A 14 7.96 9.64 0.40
N ILE A 15 9.03 9.08 -0.14
CA ILE A 15 9.44 9.32 -1.53
C ILE A 15 8.99 8.13 -2.38
N VAL A 16 8.18 8.39 -3.40
CA VAL A 16 7.76 7.38 -4.37
C VAL A 16 7.94 7.94 -5.77
N GLY A 17 8.76 7.29 -6.60
CA GLY A 17 9.05 7.76 -7.96
C GLY A 17 9.61 9.19 -7.97
N GLY A 18 10.39 9.56 -6.95
CA GLY A 18 10.95 10.90 -6.79
C GLY A 18 9.96 11.98 -6.34
N LYS A 19 8.74 11.62 -5.95
CA LYS A 19 7.74 12.55 -5.41
C LYS A 19 7.59 12.38 -3.91
N GLU A 20 7.58 13.50 -3.20
CA GLU A 20 7.23 13.54 -1.78
C GLU A 20 5.72 13.38 -1.58
N ILE A 21 5.32 12.42 -0.76
CA ILE A 21 3.92 12.09 -0.49
C ILE A 21 3.69 12.14 1.02
N LYS A 22 2.81 13.05 1.45
CA LYS A 22 2.45 13.26 2.87
C LYS A 22 1.17 12.54 3.29
N GLU A 23 0.33 12.21 2.32
CA GLU A 23 -0.88 11.42 2.57
C GLU A 23 -1.24 10.59 1.34
N VAL A 24 -1.83 9.41 1.61
CA VAL A 24 -2.36 8.51 0.59
C VAL A 24 -3.78 8.08 0.96
N SER A 25 -4.60 7.83 -0.05
CA SER A 25 -5.94 7.26 0.13
C SER A 25 -5.91 5.80 -0.29
N MET A 26 -6.03 4.90 0.67
CA MET A 26 -6.14 3.46 0.41
C MET A 26 -7.61 3.12 0.17
N ARG A 27 -7.95 2.76 -1.07
CA ARG A 27 -9.31 2.30 -1.40
C ARG A 27 -9.55 0.89 -0.86
N VAL A 28 -10.83 0.54 -0.70
CA VAL A 28 -11.22 -0.81 -0.26
C VAL A 28 -10.81 -1.84 -1.31
N PRO A 29 -10.11 -2.92 -0.92
CA PRO A 29 -9.79 -4.02 -1.82
C PRO A 29 -11.03 -4.64 -2.45
N LYS A 30 -10.97 -4.92 -3.75
CA LYS A 30 -11.98 -5.67 -4.49
C LYS A 30 -11.38 -6.96 -5.03
N GLY A 31 -12.23 -7.90 -5.44
CA GLY A 31 -11.78 -9.19 -6.00
C GLY A 31 -10.80 -9.05 -7.18
N LYS A 32 -10.92 -7.99 -7.99
CA LYS A 32 -9.97 -7.69 -9.08
C LYS A 32 -8.55 -7.41 -8.58
N ASP A 33 -8.41 -6.81 -7.40
CA ASP A 33 -7.12 -6.43 -6.83
C ASP A 33 -6.42 -7.67 -6.27
N LEU A 34 -7.19 -8.54 -5.60
CA LEU A 34 -6.72 -9.85 -5.14
C LEU A 34 -6.26 -10.72 -6.31
N LYS A 35 -7.03 -10.74 -7.41
CA LYS A 35 -6.67 -11.47 -8.62
C LYS A 35 -5.43 -10.89 -9.31
N ALA A 36 -5.27 -9.57 -9.29
CA ALA A 36 -4.11 -8.92 -9.90
C ALA A 36 -2.80 -9.37 -9.24
N VAL A 37 -2.79 -9.61 -7.93
CA VAL A 37 -1.59 -10.00 -7.17
C VAL A 37 -1.51 -11.51 -6.87
N SER A 38 -2.49 -12.31 -7.29
CA SER A 38 -2.58 -13.73 -6.89
C SER A 38 -1.47 -14.62 -7.46
N HIS A 39 -0.78 -14.16 -8.50
CA HIS A 39 0.33 -14.88 -9.13
C HIS A 39 1.67 -14.63 -8.42
N ILE A 40 1.72 -13.64 -7.52
CA ILE A 40 2.93 -13.29 -6.77
C ILE A 40 3.05 -14.25 -5.58
N VAL A 41 4.11 -15.05 -5.60
CA VAL A 41 4.38 -16.10 -4.59
C VAL A 41 4.96 -15.48 -3.33
N ASP A 42 5.87 -14.52 -3.48
CA ASP A 42 6.45 -13.82 -2.34
C ASP A 42 5.39 -12.96 -1.66
N THR A 43 5.18 -13.20 -0.36
CA THR A 43 4.10 -12.52 0.37
C THR A 43 4.40 -11.04 0.57
N HIS A 44 5.67 -10.68 0.75
CA HIS A 44 6.06 -9.29 0.93
C HIS A 44 5.84 -8.50 -0.37
N GLU A 45 6.34 -9.01 -1.50
CA GLU A 45 6.16 -8.42 -2.83
C GLU A 45 4.68 -8.32 -3.19
N ARG A 46 3.89 -9.34 -2.87
CA ARG A 46 2.44 -9.34 -3.08
C ARG A 46 1.75 -8.22 -2.31
N ASP A 47 2.08 -8.07 -1.03
CA ASP A 47 1.47 -7.06 -0.17
C ASP A 47 1.85 -5.65 -0.63
N MET A 48 3.11 -5.42 -1.02
CA MET A 48 3.58 -4.12 -1.54
C MET A 48 2.96 -3.77 -2.89
N THR A 49 2.86 -4.74 -3.79
CA THR A 49 2.13 -4.56 -5.05
C THR A 49 0.66 -4.23 -4.79
N MET A 50 0.04 -4.88 -3.81
CA MET A 50 -1.35 -4.61 -3.44
C MET A 50 -1.50 -3.20 -2.85
N VAL A 51 -0.62 -2.78 -1.93
CA VAL A 51 -0.59 -1.41 -1.38
C VAL A 51 -0.45 -0.39 -2.51
N SER A 52 0.51 -0.58 -3.41
CA SER A 52 0.75 0.31 -4.56
C SER A 52 -0.52 0.49 -5.41
N ASN A 53 -1.21 -0.63 -5.70
CA ASN A 53 -2.45 -0.65 -6.49
C ASN A 53 -3.67 -0.06 -5.77
N LEU A 54 -3.72 -0.11 -4.43
CA LEU A 54 -4.85 0.42 -3.65
C LEU A 54 -4.68 1.91 -3.31
N CYS A 55 -3.44 2.39 -3.27
CA CYS A 55 -3.10 3.78 -2.99
C CYS A 55 -2.83 4.60 -4.27
N ASP A 56 -2.94 3.99 -5.46
CA ASP A 56 -2.61 4.58 -6.76
C ASP A 56 -1.20 5.23 -6.80
N LEU A 57 -0.25 4.61 -6.09
CA LEU A 57 1.10 5.15 -5.90
C LEU A 57 2.01 4.95 -7.10
N ASN A 58 1.74 3.92 -7.93
CA ASN A 58 2.67 3.44 -8.96
C ASN A 58 4.10 3.20 -8.42
N ALA A 59 4.20 2.82 -7.13
CA ALA A 59 5.45 2.51 -6.47
C ALA A 59 5.98 1.16 -6.95
N THR A 60 7.30 1.10 -7.16
CA THR A 60 8.07 -0.11 -7.39
C THR A 60 8.55 -0.71 -6.06
N MET A 61 9.07 -1.94 -6.08
CA MET A 61 9.67 -2.55 -4.88
C MET A 61 10.84 -1.72 -4.33
N ASN A 62 11.65 -1.12 -5.20
CA ASN A 62 12.76 -0.27 -4.76
C ASN A 62 12.28 0.96 -3.99
N ASP A 63 11.15 1.57 -4.39
CA ASP A 63 10.56 2.70 -3.66
C ASP A 63 10.13 2.29 -2.24
N PHE A 64 9.70 1.03 -2.07
CA PHE A 64 9.34 0.50 -0.75
C PHE A 64 10.56 0.10 0.08
N ASP A 65 11.65 -0.35 -0.55
CA ASP A 65 12.90 -0.70 0.14
C ASP A 65 13.62 0.54 0.70
N GLU A 66 13.44 1.70 0.06
CA GLU A 66 13.97 2.99 0.52
C GLU A 66 13.05 3.71 1.52
N MET A 67 11.84 3.19 1.75
CA MET A 67 10.88 3.76 2.68
C MET A 67 11.26 3.45 4.13
N ASP A 68 11.02 4.39 5.06
CA ASP A 68 11.20 4.11 6.47
C ASP A 68 10.25 2.98 6.93
N GLY A 69 10.80 2.13 7.80
CA GLY A 69 10.14 0.92 8.23
C GLY A 69 8.82 1.19 8.96
N LYS A 70 8.65 2.35 9.60
CA LYS A 70 7.42 2.70 10.32
C LYS A 70 6.27 2.97 9.35
N GLU A 71 6.49 3.77 8.32
CA GLU A 71 5.49 4.09 7.29
C GLU A 71 5.10 2.83 6.52
N LEU A 72 6.09 1.99 6.19
CA LEU A 72 5.86 0.71 5.54
C LEU A 72 4.97 -0.22 6.39
N GLN A 73 5.24 -0.30 7.69
CA GLN A 73 4.43 -1.07 8.64
C GLN A 73 3.02 -0.50 8.79
N GLN A 74 2.87 0.83 8.78
CA GLN A 74 1.57 1.48 8.81
C GLN A 74 0.73 1.09 7.58
N LEU A 75 1.31 1.15 6.38
CA LEU A 75 0.64 0.72 5.15
C LEU A 75 0.21 -0.75 5.19
N LYS A 76 1.08 -1.64 5.66
CA LYS A 76 0.78 -3.08 5.82
C LYS A 76 -0.35 -3.32 6.81
N LYS A 77 -0.32 -2.63 7.96
CA LYS A 77 -1.36 -2.75 8.98
C LYS A 77 -2.72 -2.39 8.41
N GLU A 78 -2.79 -1.32 7.62
CA GLU A 78 -4.04 -0.90 7.00
C GLU A 78 -4.55 -1.88 5.94
N LEU A 79 -3.63 -2.46 5.16
CA LEU A 79 -3.98 -3.55 4.24
C LEU A 79 -4.58 -4.74 5.00
N ILE A 80 -3.94 -5.18 6.10
CA ILE A 80 -4.40 -6.31 6.91
C ILE A 80 -5.81 -6.05 7.46
N VAL A 81 -6.07 -4.85 7.98
CA VAL A 81 -7.41 -4.45 8.48
C VAL A 81 -8.48 -4.55 7.39
N PHE A 82 -8.13 -4.33 6.13
CA PHE A 82 -9.06 -4.53 5.02
C PHE A 82 -9.23 -6.00 4.60
N LEU A 83 -8.31 -6.89 4.96
CA LEU A 83 -8.34 -8.31 4.59
C LEU A 83 -8.90 -9.21 5.68
N THR A 84 -8.81 -8.81 6.95
CA THR A 84 -9.43 -9.45 8.12
C THR A 84 -10.77 -8.79 8.43
#